data_AF-A0A536WDX6-F1
#
_entry.id   AF-A0A536WDX6-F1
#
_cell.length_a   1.000
_cell.length_b   1.000
_cell.length_c   1.000
_cell.angle_alpha   90.00
_cell.angle_beta   90.00
_cell.angle_gamma   90.00
#
_symmetry.space_group_name_H-M   'P 1'
#
loop_
_entity.id
_entity.type
_entity.pdbx_description
1 polymer ?
#
loop_
_entity_poly.entity_id
_entity_poly.type
_entity_poly.pdbx_seq_one_letter_code
_entity_poly.pdbx_strand_id
1 'polypeptide(L)'
;MQSSLRRHLTYWLIGPLLLLVVAGSFVSYRIALDAATKAYDSALLDPVLAIASHLRRTGSRLELDLPSIAIEALRIDTEDRVYYQVLGPNSELIAGTPRLPAPPERLAPEEHVFYDAKLEGERVRVAARAVEVETGTAIVQVAETLVKRDKLVLELLVASTVPQVLIAFVAVALFWLGIGQGLRPLDRLRDEIAARSPRDLRPVSEQDKPQEVRSLVSALNRLLSRLNAAIESQQRFIANAAHQLRTPLAGLKTHAELARRQPSTAELSSLLDMIAGETQRTSHLVNQLLTLARAEPGEAASGGQPVNLHELISRDLRDWVQRAVGKNIDLGFELDDAWTLGEPLLLRELVANLLDNALAYTQAGGSVTVRTGVRDGESV
;
A
#
# COMPACT_ATOMS: atom_id res chain seq x y z
N MET A 1 4.95 11.95 10.92
CA MET A 1 4.48 10.95 9.93
C MET A 1 3.88 9.69 10.56
N GLN A 2 4.43 9.10 11.64
CA GLN A 2 3.92 7.81 12.18
C GLN A 2 2.53 7.86 12.82
N SER A 3 2.12 9.02 13.36
CA SER A 3 0.74 9.24 13.79
C SER A 3 -0.26 9.21 12.64
N SER A 4 0.15 9.54 11.41
CA SER A 4 -0.76 9.53 10.25
C SER A 4 -1.04 8.12 9.77
N LEU A 5 -0.04 7.22 9.72
CA LEU A 5 -0.26 5.84 9.27
C LEU A 5 -1.13 5.06 10.26
N ARG A 6 -0.84 5.18 11.58
CA ARG A 6 -1.67 4.55 12.62
C ARG A 6 -3.12 5.04 12.55
N ARG A 7 -3.32 6.37 12.51
CA ARG A 7 -4.67 6.95 12.36
C ARG A 7 -5.35 6.51 11.08
N HIS A 8 -4.64 6.49 9.95
CA HIS A 8 -5.19 6.09 8.66
C HIS A 8 -5.67 4.63 8.68
N LEU A 9 -4.83 3.70 9.16
CA LEU A 9 -5.20 2.30 9.31
C LEU A 9 -6.37 2.10 10.29
N THR A 10 -6.40 2.87 11.39
CA THR A 10 -7.52 2.82 12.34
C THR A 10 -8.81 3.33 11.72
N TYR A 11 -8.80 4.44 10.98
CA TYR A 11 -9.99 4.91 10.26
C TYR A 11 -10.45 3.92 9.19
N TRP A 12 -9.51 3.29 8.51
CA TRP A 12 -9.80 2.25 7.52
C TRP A 12 -10.40 0.99 8.15
N LEU A 13 -10.09 0.68 9.40
CA LEU A 13 -10.73 -0.40 10.15
C LEU A 13 -12.12 0.00 10.71
N ILE A 14 -12.25 1.23 11.23
CA ILE A 14 -13.50 1.70 11.84
C ILE A 14 -14.64 1.70 10.84
N GLY A 15 -14.41 2.10 9.58
CA GLY A 15 -15.45 2.15 8.55
C GLY A 15 -16.16 0.81 8.32
N PRO A 16 -15.44 -0.25 7.91
CA PRO A 16 -15.99 -1.60 7.73
C PRO A 16 -16.61 -2.17 9.01
N LEU A 17 -16.01 -1.90 10.18
CA LEU A 17 -16.51 -2.38 11.46
C LEU A 17 -17.84 -1.71 11.82
N LEU A 18 -17.95 -0.41 11.62
CA LEU A 18 -19.19 0.34 11.81
C LEU A 18 -20.27 -0.15 10.84
N LEU A 19 -19.91 -0.39 9.58
CA LEU A 19 -20.81 -0.97 8.60
C LEU A 19 -21.29 -2.36 9.02
N LEU A 20 -20.42 -3.21 9.56
CA LEU A 20 -20.79 -4.52 10.09
C LEU A 20 -21.72 -4.41 11.30
N VAL A 21 -21.47 -3.48 12.22
CA VAL A 21 -22.36 -3.25 13.38
C VAL A 21 -23.72 -2.74 12.93
N VAL A 22 -23.77 -1.79 11.99
CA VAL A 22 -25.05 -1.26 11.46
C VAL A 22 -25.81 -2.33 10.70
N ALA A 23 -25.15 -3.09 9.82
CA ALA A 23 -25.77 -4.18 9.08
C ALA A 23 -26.24 -5.30 10.02
N GLY A 24 -25.42 -5.67 11.01
CA GLY A 24 -25.76 -6.66 12.02
C GLY A 24 -26.97 -6.24 12.87
N SER A 25 -26.98 -4.98 13.33
CA SER A 25 -28.10 -4.41 14.09
C SER A 25 -29.38 -4.34 13.24
N PHE A 26 -29.28 -3.98 11.96
CA PHE A 26 -30.43 -4.00 11.03
C PHE A 26 -30.99 -5.40 10.82
N VAL A 27 -30.12 -6.41 10.63
CA VAL A 27 -30.55 -7.82 10.49
C VAL A 27 -31.20 -8.31 11.79
N SER A 28 -30.59 -8.05 12.95
CA SER A 28 -31.16 -8.39 14.25
C SER A 28 -32.52 -7.74 14.47
N TYR A 29 -32.68 -6.46 14.09
CA TYR A 29 -33.96 -5.75 14.15
C TYR A 29 -35.04 -6.47 13.35
N ARG A 30 -34.73 -6.84 12.10
CA ARG A 30 -35.68 -7.53 11.21
C ARG A 30 -36.08 -8.90 11.75
N ILE A 31 -35.11 -9.68 12.24
CA ILE A 31 -35.36 -10.99 12.85
C ILE A 31 -36.24 -10.84 14.11
N ALA A 32 -35.92 -9.87 14.97
CA ALA A 32 -36.70 -9.62 16.19
C ALA A 32 -38.14 -9.20 15.86
N LEU A 33 -38.32 -8.30 14.89
CA LEU A 33 -39.64 -7.83 14.47
C LEU A 33 -40.47 -8.96 13.85
N ASP A 34 -39.88 -9.76 12.95
CA ASP A 34 -40.59 -10.87 12.31
C ASP A 34 -40.94 -11.97 13.32
N ALA A 35 -40.04 -12.29 14.24
CA ALA A 35 -40.29 -13.25 15.31
C ALA A 35 -41.40 -12.78 16.26
N ALA A 36 -41.33 -11.51 16.68
CA ALA A 36 -42.36 -10.91 17.54
C ALA A 36 -43.73 -10.86 16.85
N THR A 37 -43.77 -10.47 15.57
CA THR A 37 -45.03 -10.40 14.79
C THR A 37 -45.67 -11.77 14.65
N LYS A 38 -44.89 -12.81 14.32
CA LYS A 38 -45.40 -14.19 14.23
C LYS A 38 -45.91 -14.72 15.56
N ALA A 39 -45.22 -14.41 16.66
CA ALA A 39 -45.65 -14.80 17.99
C ALA A 39 -46.99 -14.13 18.37
N TYR A 40 -47.14 -12.84 18.05
CA TYR A 40 -48.39 -12.10 18.26
C TYR A 40 -49.54 -12.61 17.40
N ASP A 41 -49.30 -12.83 16.10
CA ASP A 41 -50.34 -13.34 15.19
C ASP A 41 -50.87 -14.69 15.69
N SER A 42 -50.00 -15.60 16.13
CA SER A 42 -50.42 -16.87 16.75
C SER A 42 -51.19 -16.66 18.07
N ALA A 43 -50.70 -15.78 18.95
CA ALA A 43 -51.34 -15.50 20.24
C ALA A 43 -52.74 -14.87 20.09
N LEU A 44 -52.97 -14.08 19.02
CA LEU A 44 -54.26 -13.48 18.71
C LEU A 44 -55.25 -14.45 18.05
N LEU A 45 -54.76 -15.46 17.35
CA LEU A 45 -55.62 -16.44 16.69
C LEU A 45 -56.36 -17.32 17.69
N ASP A 46 -55.71 -17.73 18.78
CA ASP A 46 -56.31 -18.60 19.80
C ASP A 46 -57.59 -18.01 20.42
N PRO A 47 -57.62 -16.74 20.89
CA PRO A 47 -58.84 -16.09 21.35
C PRO A 47 -59.90 -15.95 20.26
N VAL A 48 -59.51 -15.64 19.01
CA VAL A 48 -60.45 -15.54 17.89
C VAL A 48 -61.15 -16.87 17.63
N LEU A 49 -60.40 -17.98 17.63
CA LEU A 49 -60.95 -19.33 17.46
C LEU A 49 -61.81 -19.75 18.65
N ALA A 50 -61.41 -19.40 19.88
CA ALA A 50 -62.19 -19.65 21.08
C ALA A 50 -63.54 -18.92 21.05
N ILE A 51 -63.56 -17.64 20.66
CA ILE A 51 -64.81 -16.86 20.53
C ILE A 51 -65.66 -17.41 19.39
N ALA A 52 -65.05 -17.72 18.24
CA ALA A 52 -65.75 -18.27 17.07
C ALA A 52 -66.47 -19.60 17.38
N SER A 53 -65.83 -20.50 18.14
CA SER A 53 -66.40 -21.81 18.50
C SER A 53 -67.56 -21.75 19.51
N HIS A 54 -67.74 -20.62 20.21
CA HIS A 54 -68.82 -20.42 21.20
C HIS A 54 -69.97 -19.56 20.68
N LEU A 55 -69.99 -19.24 19.39
CA LEU A 55 -71.15 -18.61 18.75
C LEU A 55 -72.29 -19.64 18.67
N ARG A 56 -73.31 -19.46 19.51
CA ARG A 56 -74.51 -20.30 19.52
C ARG A 56 -75.73 -19.50 19.11
N ARG A 57 -76.69 -20.18 18.49
CA ARG A 57 -77.96 -19.59 18.10
C ARG A 57 -78.99 -19.82 19.20
N THR A 58 -79.49 -18.73 19.80
CA THR A 58 -80.63 -18.77 20.71
C THR A 58 -81.83 -18.12 20.00
N GLY A 59 -82.64 -18.92 19.31
CA GLY A 59 -83.82 -18.44 18.57
C GLY A 59 -83.48 -17.66 17.29
N SER A 60 -83.91 -16.39 17.20
CA SER A 60 -83.69 -15.50 16.03
C SER A 60 -82.46 -14.58 16.16
N ARG A 61 -81.72 -14.66 17.28
CA ARG A 61 -80.51 -13.88 17.51
C ARG A 61 -79.31 -14.81 17.72
N LEU A 62 -78.17 -14.37 17.19
CA LEU A 62 -76.87 -14.94 17.55
C LEU A 62 -76.51 -14.40 18.93
N GLU A 63 -76.26 -15.30 19.87
CA GLU A 63 -75.81 -14.94 21.22
C GLU A 63 -74.45 -15.58 21.47
N LEU A 64 -73.56 -14.78 22.07
CA LEU A 64 -72.25 -15.25 22.47
C LEU A 64 -72.35 -15.79 23.90
N ASP A 65 -72.42 -17.11 24.04
CA ASP A 65 -72.47 -17.80 25.34
C ASP A 65 -71.05 -17.99 25.88
N LEU A 66 -70.43 -16.87 26.26
CA LEU A 66 -69.12 -16.86 26.93
C LEU A 66 -69.32 -16.75 28.45
N PRO A 67 -68.69 -17.63 29.25
CA PRO A 67 -68.60 -17.42 30.68
C PRO A 67 -67.91 -16.08 30.95
N SER A 68 -68.46 -15.25 31.85
CA SER A 68 -67.93 -13.91 32.16
C SER A 68 -66.44 -13.91 32.58
N ILE A 69 -65.95 -15.06 33.06
CA ILE A 69 -64.55 -15.31 33.44
C ILE A 69 -63.61 -15.31 32.23
N ALA A 70 -64.04 -15.77 31.06
CA ALA A 70 -63.23 -15.76 29.84
C ALA A 70 -63.00 -14.33 29.33
N ILE A 71 -64.03 -13.49 29.38
CA ILE A 71 -63.95 -12.07 29.00
C ILE A 71 -63.05 -11.30 29.96
N GLU A 72 -63.11 -11.60 31.26
CA GLU A 72 -62.23 -10.99 32.25
C GLU A 72 -60.79 -11.49 32.10
N ALA A 73 -60.57 -12.78 31.80
CA ALA A 73 -59.25 -13.35 31.54
C ALA A 73 -58.54 -12.73 30.32
N LEU A 74 -59.28 -12.32 29.29
CA LEU A 74 -58.72 -11.53 28.18
C LEU A 74 -58.27 -10.12 28.62
N ARG A 75 -58.74 -9.58 29.76
CA ARG A 75 -58.44 -8.23 30.26
C ARG A 75 -57.39 -8.20 31.38
N ILE A 76 -56.87 -9.36 31.80
CA ILE A 76 -55.93 -9.49 32.93
C ILE A 76 -54.50 -9.05 32.56
N ASP A 77 -54.21 -8.79 31.29
CA ASP A 77 -52.89 -8.32 30.91
C ASP A 77 -52.65 -6.87 31.35
N THR A 78 -51.72 -6.67 32.28
CA THR A 78 -51.45 -5.36 32.90
C THR A 78 -50.78 -4.36 31.96
N GLU A 79 -50.16 -4.83 30.86
CA GLU A 79 -49.41 -3.96 29.95
C GLU A 79 -50.09 -3.77 28.59
N ASP A 80 -50.77 -4.80 28.07
CA ASP A 80 -51.48 -4.73 26.79
C ASP A 80 -53.00 -4.77 26.99
N ARG A 81 -53.73 -3.95 26.22
CA ARG A 81 -55.19 -3.92 26.24
C ARG A 81 -55.72 -4.78 25.11
N VAL A 82 -56.55 -5.76 25.48
CA VAL A 82 -57.24 -6.62 24.52
C VAL A 82 -58.67 -6.15 24.32
N TYR A 83 -59.04 -5.95 23.07
CA TYR A 83 -60.38 -5.61 22.61
C TYR A 83 -60.90 -6.74 21.74
N TYR A 84 -62.19 -7.04 21.81
CA TYR A 84 -62.82 -7.98 20.89
C TYR A 84 -64.10 -7.39 20.32
N GLN A 85 -64.50 -7.88 19.15
CA GLN A 85 -65.74 -7.49 18.48
C GLN A 85 -66.31 -8.71 17.73
N VAL A 86 -67.61 -8.92 17.88
CA VAL A 86 -68.36 -9.92 17.10
C VAL A 86 -69.44 -9.20 16.31
N LEU A 87 -69.36 -9.30 14.99
CA LEU A 87 -70.33 -8.74 14.05
C LEU A 87 -71.14 -9.88 13.41
N GLY A 88 -72.47 -9.72 13.39
CA GLY A 88 -73.36 -10.64 12.68
C GLY A 88 -73.34 -10.44 11.15
N PRO A 89 -74.09 -11.27 10.40
CA PRO A 89 -74.13 -11.23 8.93
C PRO A 89 -74.51 -9.88 8.31
N ASN A 90 -75.28 -9.07 9.04
CA ASN A 90 -75.70 -7.73 8.62
C ASN A 90 -74.81 -6.61 9.17
N SER A 91 -73.59 -6.93 9.62
CA SER A 91 -72.69 -5.99 10.33
C SER A 91 -73.28 -5.42 11.63
N GLU A 92 -74.21 -6.14 12.25
CA GLU A 92 -74.77 -5.80 13.56
C GLU A 92 -73.82 -6.23 14.67
N LEU A 93 -73.60 -5.36 15.67
CA LEU A 93 -72.75 -5.69 16.82
C LEU A 93 -73.48 -6.69 17.72
N ILE A 94 -72.96 -7.92 17.79
CA ILE A 94 -73.46 -8.96 18.68
C ILE A 94 -72.85 -8.79 20.08
N ALA A 95 -71.52 -8.61 20.14
CA ALA A 95 -70.80 -8.48 21.41
C ALA A 95 -69.47 -7.74 21.23
N GLY A 96 -68.98 -7.13 22.32
CA GLY A 96 -67.66 -6.53 22.39
C GLY A 96 -67.63 -5.03 22.09
N THR A 97 -66.49 -4.55 21.61
CA THR A 97 -66.15 -3.13 21.44
C THR A 97 -66.83 -2.58 20.17
N PRO A 98 -67.57 -1.46 20.23
CA PRO A 98 -68.42 -1.03 19.12
C PRO A 98 -67.70 -0.51 17.87
N ARG A 99 -66.41 -0.17 17.96
CA ARG A 99 -65.66 0.52 16.88
C ARG A 99 -64.26 -0.07 16.66
N LEU A 100 -64.16 -1.38 16.47
CA LEU A 100 -62.93 -1.94 15.89
C LEU A 100 -62.84 -1.56 14.40
N PRO A 101 -61.65 -1.18 13.90
CA PRO A 101 -61.39 -1.03 12.47
C PRO A 101 -61.75 -2.33 11.74
N ALA A 102 -62.40 -2.24 10.58
CA ALA A 102 -62.76 -3.42 9.80
C ALA A 102 -61.54 -3.98 9.03
N PRO A 103 -61.53 -5.28 8.68
CA PRO A 103 -60.47 -5.85 7.85
C PRO A 103 -60.40 -5.13 6.48
N PRO A 104 -59.19 -4.93 5.93
CA PRO A 104 -59.00 -4.20 4.67
C PRO A 104 -59.55 -4.95 3.45
N GLU A 105 -59.69 -6.27 3.54
CA GLU A 105 -60.24 -7.14 2.50
C GLU A 105 -61.46 -7.91 3.01
N ARG A 106 -62.34 -8.32 2.10
CA ARG A 106 -63.49 -9.18 2.43
C ARG A 106 -62.98 -10.60 2.62
N LEU A 107 -63.15 -11.12 3.83
CA LEU A 107 -62.79 -12.48 4.20
C LEU A 107 -63.77 -13.50 3.61
N ALA A 108 -63.24 -14.58 3.03
CA ALA A 108 -64.00 -15.76 2.69
C ALA A 108 -64.39 -16.54 3.97
N PRO A 109 -65.44 -17.39 3.94
CA PRO A 109 -65.80 -18.22 5.09
C PRO A 109 -64.60 -19.04 5.60
N GLU A 110 -64.45 -19.11 6.94
CA GLU A 110 -63.36 -19.77 7.67
C GLU A 110 -61.96 -19.15 7.50
N GLU A 111 -61.80 -18.13 6.67
CA GLU A 111 -60.56 -17.39 6.45
C GLU A 111 -60.25 -16.45 7.64
N HIS A 112 -58.96 -16.28 7.92
CA HIS A 112 -58.48 -15.35 8.93
C HIS A 112 -57.42 -14.41 8.34
N VAL A 113 -57.35 -13.19 8.86
CA VAL A 113 -56.36 -12.18 8.47
C VAL A 113 -55.83 -11.44 9.71
N PHE A 114 -54.57 -11.04 9.63
CA PHE A 114 -53.91 -10.19 10.63
C PHE A 114 -53.57 -8.85 10.00
N TYR A 115 -53.86 -7.75 10.70
CA TYR A 115 -53.56 -6.41 10.20
C TYR A 115 -53.30 -5.42 11.33
N ASP A 116 -52.52 -4.39 11.02
CA ASP A 116 -52.26 -3.28 11.94
C ASP A 116 -53.36 -2.22 11.81
N ALA A 117 -53.85 -1.73 12.93
CA ALA A 117 -54.82 -0.65 12.96
C ALA A 117 -54.52 0.36 14.07
N LYS A 118 -55.30 1.45 14.12
CA LYS A 118 -55.26 2.42 15.22
C LYS A 118 -56.61 2.46 15.91
N LEU A 119 -56.62 2.27 17.23
CA LEU A 119 -57.80 2.37 18.07
C LEU A 119 -57.52 3.39 19.16
N GLU A 120 -58.37 4.42 19.27
CA GLU A 120 -58.24 5.49 20.28
C GLU A 120 -56.85 6.17 20.34
N GLY A 121 -56.13 6.20 19.20
CA GLY A 121 -54.80 6.78 19.09
C GLY A 121 -53.63 5.81 19.35
N GLU A 122 -53.91 4.62 19.88
CA GLU A 122 -52.93 3.56 20.09
C GLU A 122 -52.83 2.65 18.85
N ARG A 123 -51.63 2.11 18.60
CA ARG A 123 -51.44 1.11 17.55
C ARG A 123 -51.82 -0.26 18.09
N VAL A 124 -52.68 -0.95 17.37
CA VAL A 124 -53.16 -2.30 17.72
C VAL A 124 -52.90 -3.26 16.56
N ARG A 125 -52.66 -4.53 16.89
CA ARG A 125 -52.67 -5.64 15.94
C ARG A 125 -54.03 -6.33 16.06
N VAL A 126 -54.71 -6.52 14.93
CA VAL A 126 -56.04 -7.13 14.87
C VAL A 126 -55.97 -8.46 14.13
N ALA A 127 -56.52 -9.50 14.74
CA ALA A 127 -56.85 -10.75 14.08
C ALA A 127 -58.36 -10.77 13.81
N ALA A 128 -58.76 -11.00 12.56
CA ALA A 128 -60.15 -11.13 12.16
C ALA A 128 -60.38 -12.48 11.48
N ARG A 129 -61.48 -13.14 11.80
CA ARG A 129 -61.91 -14.39 11.18
C ARG A 129 -63.37 -14.32 10.77
N ALA A 130 -63.65 -14.79 9.55
CA ALA A 130 -65.00 -15.00 9.08
C ALA A 130 -65.49 -16.39 9.50
N VAL A 131 -66.65 -16.45 10.12
CA VAL A 131 -67.29 -17.68 10.58
C VAL A 131 -68.58 -17.87 9.78
N GLU A 132 -68.75 -19.04 9.19
CA GLU A 132 -69.99 -19.35 8.49
C GLU A 132 -71.11 -19.63 9.50
N VAL A 133 -72.22 -18.93 9.34
CA VAL A 133 -73.43 -19.10 10.13
C VAL A 133 -74.59 -19.36 9.18
N GLU A 134 -75.63 -20.07 9.62
CA GLU A 134 -76.81 -20.41 8.80
C GLU A 134 -77.46 -19.21 8.08
N THR A 135 -77.27 -17.98 8.57
CA THR A 135 -77.84 -16.73 8.03
C THR A 135 -76.83 -15.85 7.27
N GLY A 136 -75.61 -16.34 7.03
CA GLY A 136 -74.53 -15.62 6.34
C GLY A 136 -73.21 -15.66 7.12
N THR A 137 -72.30 -14.75 6.84
CA THR A 137 -70.95 -14.77 7.44
C THR A 137 -70.87 -13.80 8.63
N ALA A 138 -70.57 -14.31 9.82
CA ALA A 138 -70.25 -13.49 10.98
C ALA A 138 -68.74 -13.19 11.01
N ILE A 139 -68.34 -12.05 11.57
CA ILE A 139 -66.92 -11.67 11.70
C ILE A 139 -66.57 -11.57 13.18
N VAL A 140 -65.57 -12.35 13.59
CA VAL A 140 -64.98 -12.28 14.93
C VAL A 140 -63.63 -11.58 14.83
N GLN A 141 -63.43 -10.56 15.65
CA GLN A 141 -62.19 -9.78 15.68
C GLN A 141 -61.65 -9.67 17.09
N VAL A 142 -60.34 -9.81 17.25
CA VAL A 142 -59.61 -9.54 18.50
C VAL A 142 -58.44 -8.62 18.17
N ALA A 143 -58.30 -7.55 18.94
CA ALA A 143 -57.25 -6.55 18.79
C ALA A 143 -56.46 -6.42 20.09
N GLU A 144 -55.13 -6.37 20.00
CA GLU A 144 -54.24 -6.16 21.14
C GLU A 144 -53.28 -5.01 20.86
N THR A 145 -52.93 -4.24 21.89
CA THR A 145 -51.92 -3.17 21.79
C THR A 145 -50.53 -3.74 21.55
N LEU A 146 -49.61 -2.90 21.04
CA LEU A 146 -48.26 -3.33 20.65
C LEU A 146 -47.20 -3.05 21.72
N VAL A 147 -47.58 -2.80 22.98
CA VAL A 147 -46.66 -2.28 24.00
C VAL A 147 -45.62 -3.33 24.36
N LYS A 148 -46.02 -4.58 24.64
CA LYS A 148 -45.04 -5.64 24.92
C LYS A 148 -44.20 -5.99 23.69
N ARG A 149 -44.79 -5.97 22.49
CA ARG A 149 -44.05 -6.18 21.24
C ARG A 149 -42.88 -5.20 21.12
N ASP A 150 -43.15 -3.91 21.30
CA ASP A 150 -42.14 -2.87 21.14
C ASP A 150 -41.07 -2.96 22.24
N LYS A 151 -41.44 -3.34 23.47
CA LYS A 151 -40.48 -3.65 24.55
C LYS A 151 -39.61 -4.86 24.22
N LEU A 152 -40.21 -5.96 23.78
CA LEU A 152 -39.49 -7.18 23.39
C LEU A 152 -38.51 -6.88 22.26
N VAL A 153 -38.94 -6.18 21.21
CA VAL A 153 -38.06 -5.79 20.10
C VAL A 153 -36.89 -4.94 20.62
N LEU A 154 -37.13 -3.98 21.52
CA LEU A 154 -36.07 -3.18 22.13
C LEU A 154 -35.10 -4.03 22.98
N GLU A 155 -35.60 -4.94 23.80
CA GLU A 155 -34.79 -5.85 24.60
C GLU A 155 -33.91 -6.75 23.72
N LEU A 156 -34.49 -7.35 22.67
CA LEU A 156 -33.73 -8.13 21.69
C LEU A 156 -32.68 -7.29 20.97
N LEU A 157 -33.02 -6.06 20.58
CA LEU A 157 -32.09 -5.11 19.96
C LEU A 157 -30.91 -4.78 20.86
N VAL A 158 -31.17 -4.48 22.13
CA VAL A 158 -30.12 -4.16 23.12
C VAL A 158 -29.27 -5.40 23.37
N ALA A 159 -29.90 -6.56 23.57
CA ALA A 159 -29.22 -7.83 23.81
C ALA A 159 -28.33 -8.26 22.63
N SER A 160 -28.70 -7.92 21.39
CA SER A 160 -27.87 -8.22 20.22
C SER A 160 -26.83 -7.14 19.89
N THR A 161 -27.20 -5.86 20.01
CA THR A 161 -26.36 -4.73 19.57
C THR A 161 -25.25 -4.40 20.58
N VAL A 162 -25.51 -4.50 21.90
CA VAL A 162 -24.50 -4.17 22.92
C VAL A 162 -23.27 -5.08 22.83
N PRO A 163 -23.41 -6.42 22.74
CA PRO A 163 -22.26 -7.30 22.52
C PRO A 163 -21.50 -7.00 21.22
N GLN A 164 -22.20 -6.68 20.12
CA GLN A 164 -21.56 -6.32 18.85
C GLN A 164 -20.69 -5.06 18.98
N VAL A 165 -21.21 -4.02 19.63
CA VAL A 165 -20.46 -2.78 19.89
C VAL A 165 -19.26 -3.05 20.80
N LEU A 166 -19.42 -3.89 21.82
CA LEU A 166 -18.33 -4.24 22.74
C LEU A 166 -17.22 -5.01 22.00
N ILE A 167 -17.59 -6.01 21.19
CA ILE A 167 -16.63 -6.75 20.34
C ILE A 167 -15.93 -5.81 19.36
N ALA A 168 -16.67 -4.90 18.73
CA ALA A 168 -16.11 -3.90 17.84
C ALA A 168 -15.08 -3.01 18.55
N PHE A 169 -15.41 -2.51 19.75
CA PHE A 169 -14.49 -1.70 20.55
C PHE A 169 -13.21 -2.48 20.93
N VAL A 170 -13.36 -3.73 21.38
CA VAL A 170 -12.22 -4.61 21.70
C VAL A 170 -11.37 -4.87 20.45
N ALA A 171 -11.98 -5.12 19.29
CA ALA A 171 -11.27 -5.33 18.04
C ALA A 171 -10.43 -4.11 17.64
N VAL A 172 -11.00 -2.90 17.74
CA VAL A 172 -10.26 -1.65 17.50
C VAL A 172 -9.10 -1.49 18.48
N ALA A 173 -9.32 -1.76 19.77
CA ALA A 173 -8.27 -1.66 20.79
C ALA A 173 -7.12 -2.66 20.54
N LEU A 174 -7.44 -3.93 20.24
CA LEU A 174 -6.45 -4.96 19.91
C LEU A 174 -5.69 -4.62 18.64
N PHE A 175 -6.37 -4.11 17.62
CA PHE A 175 -5.74 -3.68 16.37
C PHE A 175 -4.80 -2.49 16.60
N TRP A 176 -5.21 -1.50 17.40
CA TRP A 176 -4.37 -0.37 17.78
C TRP A 176 -3.10 -0.82 18.49
N LEU A 177 -3.23 -1.74 19.44
CA LEU A 177 -2.09 -2.34 20.15
C LEU A 177 -1.21 -3.16 19.20
N GLY A 178 -1.80 -3.97 18.33
CA GLY A 178 -1.12 -4.83 17.36
C GLY A 178 -0.29 -4.05 16.35
N ILE A 179 -0.86 -3.00 15.73
CA ILE A 179 -0.11 -2.07 14.86
C ILE A 179 1.02 -1.40 15.64
N GLY A 180 0.73 -0.97 16.88
CA GLY A 180 1.72 -0.36 17.75
C GLY A 180 2.94 -1.26 17.94
N GLN A 181 2.72 -2.54 18.21
CA GLN A 181 3.81 -3.52 18.36
C GLN A 181 4.47 -3.89 17.03
N GLY A 182 3.70 -4.07 15.95
CA GLY A 182 4.21 -4.45 14.63
C GLY A 182 5.11 -3.39 13.98
N LEU A 183 4.88 -2.11 14.28
CA LEU A 183 5.70 -1.00 13.77
C LEU A 183 6.93 -0.67 14.63
N ARG A 184 7.02 -1.18 15.87
CA ARG A 184 8.18 -0.92 16.76
C ARG A 184 9.54 -1.25 16.13
N PRO A 185 9.72 -2.35 15.36
CA PRO A 185 11.00 -2.63 14.71
C PRO A 185 11.43 -1.55 13.71
N LEU A 186 10.48 -0.91 13.02
CA LEU A 186 10.76 0.19 12.10
C LEU A 186 11.16 1.46 12.84
N ASP A 187 10.55 1.73 13.99
CA ASP A 187 10.92 2.86 14.85
C ASP A 187 12.36 2.70 15.36
N ARG A 188 12.70 1.49 15.84
CA ARG A 188 14.07 1.16 16.25
C ARG A 188 15.06 1.31 15.11
N LEU A 189 14.72 0.84 13.91
CA LEU A 189 15.58 0.98 12.73
C LEU A 189 15.79 2.45 12.35
N ARG A 190 14.73 3.26 12.37
CA ARG A 190 14.81 4.71 12.14
C ARG A 190 15.76 5.37 13.14
N ASP A 191 15.59 5.07 14.42
CA ASP A 191 16.40 5.67 15.48
C ASP A 191 17.86 5.18 15.40
N GLU A 192 18.10 3.92 15.05
CA GLU A 192 19.44 3.36 14.80
C GLU A 192 20.14 4.08 13.63
N ILE A 193 19.41 4.37 12.54
CA ILE A 193 19.96 5.11 11.39
C ILE A 193 20.17 6.59 11.75
N ALA A 194 19.23 7.22 12.45
CA ALA A 194 19.31 8.63 12.82
C ALA A 194 20.43 8.93 13.84
N ALA A 195 20.76 7.97 14.70
CA ALA A 195 21.85 8.09 15.67
C ALA A 195 23.24 7.87 15.06
N ARG A 196 23.32 7.32 13.84
CA ARG A 196 24.61 7.07 13.18
C ARG A 196 25.19 8.37 12.60
N SER A 197 26.50 8.52 12.76
CA SER A 197 27.25 9.58 12.10
C SER A 197 27.26 9.37 10.58
N PRO A 198 27.29 10.41 9.73
CA PRO A 198 27.41 10.28 8.28
C PRO A 198 28.62 9.45 7.81
N ARG A 199 29.61 9.24 8.68
CA ARG A 199 30.82 8.44 8.40
C ARG A 199 30.73 6.99 8.92
N ASP A 200 29.68 6.64 9.66
CA ASP A 200 29.50 5.28 10.20
C ASP A 200 28.76 4.39 9.19
N LEU A 201 29.54 3.70 8.35
CA LEU A 201 29.05 2.81 7.30
C LEU A 201 28.98 1.33 7.72
N ARG A 202 29.04 1.02 9.01
CA ARG A 202 28.94 -0.36 9.50
C ARG A 202 27.58 -0.96 9.10
N PRO A 203 27.50 -2.27 8.81
CA PRO A 203 26.23 -2.91 8.50
C PRO A 203 25.25 -2.78 9.68
N VAL A 204 23.96 -2.67 9.35
CA VAL A 204 22.87 -2.71 10.31
C VAL A 204 22.53 -4.18 10.60
N SER A 205 22.34 -4.52 11.88
CA SER A 205 22.03 -5.90 12.28
C SER A 205 20.70 -6.37 11.70
N GLU A 206 20.67 -7.59 11.17
CA GLU A 206 19.48 -8.26 10.64
C GLU A 206 18.81 -9.20 11.66
N GLN A 207 19.46 -9.45 12.80
CA GLN A 207 19.00 -10.38 13.84
C GLN A 207 17.71 -9.86 14.50
N ASP A 208 16.81 -10.80 14.82
CA ASP A 208 15.54 -10.56 15.54
C ASP A 208 14.55 -9.57 14.86
N LYS A 209 14.67 -9.40 13.54
CA LYS A 209 13.79 -8.52 12.75
C LYS A 209 12.76 -9.33 11.93
N PRO A 210 11.50 -8.86 11.78
CA PRO A 210 10.53 -9.44 10.84
C PRO A 210 11.07 -9.50 9.40
N GLN A 211 10.51 -10.38 8.56
CA GLN A 211 11.03 -10.61 7.20
C GLN A 211 10.97 -9.34 6.34
N GLU A 212 9.90 -8.56 6.49
CA GLU A 212 9.67 -7.30 5.79
C GLU A 212 10.77 -6.28 6.13
N VAL A 213 11.16 -6.23 7.41
CA VAL A 213 12.22 -5.34 7.90
C VAL A 213 13.59 -5.86 7.48
N ARG A 214 13.82 -7.18 7.49
CA ARG A 214 15.08 -7.78 7.02
C ARG A 214 15.37 -7.47 5.55
N SER A 215 14.36 -7.55 4.68
CA SER A 215 14.53 -7.20 3.26
C SER A 215 14.98 -5.75 3.06
N LEU A 216 14.36 -4.82 3.81
CA LEU A 216 14.74 -3.41 3.80
C LEU A 216 16.16 -3.18 4.34
N VAL A 217 16.52 -3.83 5.46
CA VAL A 217 17.86 -3.75 6.03
C VAL A 217 18.92 -4.29 5.07
N SER A 218 18.64 -5.42 4.39
CA SER A 218 19.53 -6.00 3.40
C SER A 218 19.78 -5.05 2.22
N ALA A 219 18.73 -4.39 1.72
CA ALA A 219 18.87 -3.38 0.68
C ALA A 219 19.71 -2.17 1.13
N LEU A 220 19.50 -1.70 2.36
CA LEU A 220 20.30 -0.63 2.96
C LEU A 220 21.77 -1.05 3.12
N ASN A 221 22.03 -2.25 3.63
CA ASN A 221 23.38 -2.80 3.80
C ASN A 221 24.12 -2.89 2.46
N ARG A 222 23.44 -3.30 1.38
CA ARG A 222 24.01 -3.30 0.02
C ARG A 222 24.40 -1.88 -0.44
N LEU A 223 23.56 -0.88 -0.17
CA LEU A 223 23.87 0.52 -0.51
C LEU A 223 25.07 1.03 0.30
N LEU A 224 25.09 0.79 1.61
CA LEU A 224 26.19 1.18 2.49
C LEU A 224 27.51 0.53 2.05
N SER A 225 27.49 -0.75 1.68
CA SER A 225 28.66 -1.46 1.16
C SER A 225 29.18 -0.83 -0.14
N ARG A 226 28.30 -0.49 -1.09
CA ARG A 226 28.69 0.21 -2.33
C ARG A 226 29.29 1.58 -2.06
N LEU A 227 28.70 2.33 -1.12
CA LEU A 227 29.20 3.64 -0.72
C LEU A 227 30.58 3.53 -0.07
N ASN A 228 30.78 2.54 0.82
CA ASN A 228 32.08 2.32 1.45
C ASN A 228 33.16 1.99 0.42
N ALA A 229 32.87 1.09 -0.53
CA ALA A 229 33.78 0.73 -1.61
C ALA A 229 34.15 1.94 -2.49
N ALA A 230 33.18 2.81 -2.80
CA ALA A 230 33.41 4.04 -3.56
C ALA A 230 34.33 5.02 -2.79
N ILE A 231 34.08 5.25 -1.50
CA ILE A 231 34.91 6.13 -0.67
C ILE A 231 36.34 5.58 -0.55
N GLU A 232 36.51 4.28 -0.32
CA GLU A 232 37.83 3.64 -0.25
C GLU A 232 38.59 3.72 -1.59
N SER A 233 37.88 3.62 -2.73
CA SER A 233 38.45 3.84 -4.06
C SER A 233 38.93 5.29 -4.21
N GLN A 234 38.07 6.25 -3.88
CA GLN A 234 38.39 7.68 -3.98
C GLN A 234 39.58 8.07 -3.10
N GLN A 235 39.66 7.57 -1.86
CA GLN A 235 40.79 7.83 -0.97
C GLN A 235 42.11 7.27 -1.51
N ARG A 236 42.09 6.04 -2.04
CA ARG A 236 43.27 5.43 -2.68
C ARG A 236 43.69 6.21 -3.92
N PHE A 237 42.75 6.65 -4.75
CA PHE A 237 43.01 7.49 -5.91
C PHE A 237 43.68 8.81 -5.52
N ILE A 238 43.13 9.54 -4.55
CA ILE A 238 43.72 10.81 -4.06
C ILE A 238 45.12 10.59 -3.49
N ALA A 239 45.32 9.54 -2.69
CA ALA A 239 46.63 9.23 -2.13
C ALA A 239 47.67 8.94 -3.23
N ASN A 240 47.31 8.11 -4.21
CA ASN A 240 48.18 7.77 -5.34
C ASN A 240 48.49 9.01 -6.20
N ALA A 241 47.48 9.82 -6.52
CA ALA A 241 47.64 11.08 -7.25
C ALA A 241 48.61 12.03 -6.53
N ALA A 242 48.43 12.23 -5.23
CA ALA A 242 49.29 13.10 -4.43
C ALA A 242 50.75 12.60 -4.42
N HIS A 243 50.96 11.28 -4.30
CA HIS A 243 52.30 10.69 -4.36
C HIS A 243 52.95 10.87 -5.74
N GLN A 244 52.22 10.54 -6.81
CA GLN A 244 52.73 10.63 -8.18
C GLN A 244 53.04 12.08 -8.59
N LEU A 245 52.31 13.07 -8.06
CA LEU A 245 52.58 14.50 -8.32
C LEU A 245 53.76 15.04 -7.49
N ARG A 246 53.96 14.56 -6.26
CA ARG A 246 55.03 15.08 -5.38
C ARG A 246 56.43 14.78 -5.92
N THR A 247 56.63 13.62 -6.54
CA THR A 247 57.92 13.19 -7.11
C THR A 247 58.44 14.12 -8.22
N PRO A 248 57.69 14.37 -9.31
CA PRO A 248 58.15 15.26 -10.37
C PRO A 248 58.22 16.72 -9.92
N LEU A 249 57.35 17.19 -9.01
CA LEU A 249 57.45 18.54 -8.45
C LEU A 249 58.74 18.72 -7.62
N ALA A 250 59.21 17.69 -6.92
CA ALA A 250 60.49 17.72 -6.22
C ALA A 250 61.68 17.75 -7.20
N GLY A 251 61.59 16.99 -8.30
CA GLY A 251 62.56 17.05 -9.41
C GLY A 251 62.64 18.46 -10.00
N LEU A 252 61.50 19.04 -10.35
CA LEU A 252 61.40 20.37 -10.94
C LEU A 252 62.03 21.44 -10.04
N LYS A 253 61.73 21.36 -8.74
CA LYS A 253 62.32 22.24 -7.74
C LYS A 253 63.84 22.09 -7.68
N THR A 254 64.35 20.87 -7.69
CA THR A 254 65.79 20.57 -7.63
C THR A 254 66.52 21.12 -8.86
N HIS A 255 65.99 20.86 -10.06
CA HIS A 255 66.57 21.37 -11.31
C HIS A 255 66.51 22.90 -11.38
N ALA A 256 65.42 23.52 -10.93
CA ALA A 256 65.30 24.98 -10.87
C ALA A 256 66.29 25.61 -9.87
N GLU A 257 66.50 24.98 -8.71
CA GLU A 257 67.50 25.43 -7.74
C GLU A 257 68.94 25.30 -8.26
N LEU A 258 69.24 24.25 -9.01
CA LEU A 258 70.53 24.05 -9.65
C LEU A 258 70.76 25.05 -10.80
N ALA A 259 69.75 25.28 -11.65
CA ALA A 259 69.80 26.28 -12.72
C ALA A 259 70.13 27.68 -12.19
N ARG A 260 69.57 28.04 -11.03
CA ARG A 260 69.80 29.35 -10.39
C ARG A 260 71.23 29.56 -9.87
N ARG A 261 72.02 28.50 -9.75
CA ARG A 261 73.40 28.53 -9.23
C ARG A 261 74.46 28.49 -10.33
N GLN A 262 74.06 28.31 -11.59
CA GLN A 262 74.97 28.03 -12.70
C GLN A 262 75.34 29.31 -13.48
N PRO A 263 76.63 29.64 -13.62
CA PRO A 263 77.09 30.85 -14.33
C PRO A 263 77.28 30.67 -15.84
N SER A 264 77.28 29.43 -16.36
CA SER A 264 77.51 29.14 -17.79
C SER A 264 76.18 28.96 -18.56
N THR A 265 76.12 29.52 -19.77
CA THR A 265 74.92 29.45 -20.64
C THR A 265 74.61 28.03 -21.13
N ALA A 266 75.61 27.18 -21.32
CA ALA A 266 75.44 25.81 -21.80
C ALA A 266 74.84 24.86 -20.74
N GLU A 267 75.35 24.90 -19.50
CA GLU A 267 74.79 24.10 -18.40
C GLU A 267 73.39 24.59 -17.98
N LEU A 268 73.17 25.91 -18.05
CA LEU A 268 71.86 26.50 -17.83
C LEU A 268 70.83 26.01 -18.86
N SER A 269 71.19 25.95 -20.13
CA SER A 269 70.32 25.43 -21.20
C SER A 269 69.91 23.99 -20.91
N SER A 270 70.86 23.12 -20.54
CA SER A 270 70.58 21.72 -20.20
C SER A 270 69.64 21.57 -19.01
N LEU A 271 69.76 22.42 -17.98
CA LEU A 271 68.86 22.41 -16.82
C LEU A 271 67.46 22.93 -17.15
N LEU A 272 67.35 23.93 -18.02
CA LEU A 272 66.06 24.41 -18.54
C LEU A 272 65.36 23.33 -19.39
N ASP A 273 66.11 22.57 -20.19
CA ASP A 273 65.58 21.43 -20.95
C ASP A 273 65.07 20.32 -20.01
N MET A 274 65.78 20.04 -18.91
CA MET A 274 65.32 19.09 -17.89
C MET A 274 64.02 19.56 -17.20
N ILE A 275 63.92 20.84 -16.84
CA ILE A 275 62.71 21.44 -16.27
C ILE A 275 61.53 21.36 -17.26
N ALA A 276 61.77 21.69 -18.54
CA ALA A 276 60.76 21.59 -19.58
C ALA A 276 60.27 20.14 -19.74
N GLY A 277 61.19 19.17 -19.75
CA GLY A 277 60.86 17.74 -19.82
C GLY A 277 60.07 17.22 -18.61
N GLU A 278 60.44 17.60 -17.39
CA GLU A 278 59.69 17.21 -16.18
C GLU A 278 58.31 17.88 -16.09
N THR A 279 58.19 19.12 -16.57
CA THR A 279 56.90 19.83 -16.65
C THR A 279 55.98 19.11 -17.62
N GLN A 280 56.49 18.69 -18.78
CA GLN A 280 55.73 17.93 -19.76
C GLN A 280 55.26 16.56 -19.20
N ARG A 281 56.13 15.85 -18.47
CA ARG A 281 55.77 14.59 -17.79
C ARG A 281 54.69 14.81 -16.72
N THR A 282 54.78 15.89 -15.94
CA THR A 282 53.79 16.23 -14.91
C THR A 282 52.44 16.57 -15.52
N SER A 283 52.41 17.35 -16.60
CA SER A 283 51.20 17.65 -17.35
C SER A 283 50.55 16.38 -17.91
N HIS A 284 51.35 15.45 -18.43
CA HIS A 284 50.85 14.16 -18.91
C HIS A 284 50.23 13.32 -17.79
N LEU A 285 50.88 13.25 -16.62
CA LEU A 285 50.35 12.57 -15.43
C LEU A 285 49.03 13.19 -14.93
N VAL A 286 48.93 14.53 -14.92
CA VAL A 286 47.68 15.22 -14.56
C VAL A 286 46.55 14.85 -15.53
N ASN A 287 46.83 14.82 -16.82
CA ASN A 287 45.85 14.39 -17.82
C ASN A 287 45.43 12.93 -17.59
N GLN A 288 46.36 12.02 -17.32
CA GLN A 288 46.05 10.63 -16.99
C GLN A 288 45.16 10.50 -15.75
N LEU A 289 45.42 11.30 -14.70
CA LEU A 289 44.60 11.33 -13.49
C LEU A 289 43.19 11.88 -13.78
N LEU A 290 43.07 12.92 -14.60
CA LEU A 290 41.77 13.48 -15.02
C LEU A 290 40.96 12.49 -15.87
N THR A 291 41.63 11.77 -16.77
CA THR A 291 41.02 10.70 -17.57
C THR A 291 40.53 9.55 -16.66
N LEU A 292 41.35 9.14 -15.68
CA LEU A 292 40.96 8.10 -14.72
C LEU A 292 39.78 8.52 -13.83
N ALA A 293 39.75 9.78 -13.38
CA ALA A 293 38.64 10.32 -12.60
C ALA A 293 37.32 10.37 -13.39
N ARG A 294 37.38 10.62 -14.70
CA ARG A 294 36.19 10.57 -15.60
C ARG A 294 35.74 9.15 -15.93
N ALA A 295 36.65 8.19 -15.86
CA ALA A 295 36.34 6.78 -16.11
C ALA A 295 35.69 6.07 -14.90
N GLU A 296 35.45 6.76 -13.77
CA GLU A 296 34.81 6.13 -12.61
C GLU A 296 33.37 5.66 -12.96
N PRO A 297 32.97 4.46 -12.49
CA PRO A 297 31.80 3.72 -12.97
C PRO A 297 30.44 4.38 -12.68
N GLY A 298 30.40 5.56 -12.06
CA GLY A 298 29.16 6.31 -11.82
C GLY A 298 28.60 7.00 -13.07
N GLU A 299 29.46 7.49 -13.97
CA GLU A 299 29.05 8.18 -15.22
C GLU A 299 29.06 7.22 -16.43
N ALA A 300 30.05 6.32 -16.51
CA ALA A 300 30.19 5.35 -17.60
C ALA A 300 29.10 4.26 -17.65
N ALA A 301 28.25 4.16 -16.62
CA ALA A 301 27.13 3.21 -16.57
C ALA A 301 25.89 3.66 -17.39
N SER A 302 25.90 4.89 -17.93
CA SER A 302 24.90 5.32 -18.92
C SER A 302 25.33 4.76 -20.28
N GLY A 303 24.70 3.66 -20.71
CA GLY A 303 25.06 2.85 -21.88
C GLY A 303 25.74 3.63 -23.01
N GLY A 304 26.97 3.21 -23.34
CA GLY A 304 27.83 3.88 -24.32
C GLY A 304 27.14 4.07 -25.68
N GLN A 305 27.54 5.12 -26.40
CA GLN A 305 27.03 5.39 -27.75
C GLN A 305 27.80 4.53 -28.77
N PRO A 306 27.19 4.17 -29.93
CA PRO A 306 27.92 3.54 -31.01
C PRO A 306 29.05 4.46 -31.53
N VAL A 307 30.28 3.99 -31.48
CA VAL A 307 31.48 4.68 -31.95
C VAL A 307 32.17 3.83 -33.00
N ASN A 308 32.49 4.43 -34.15
CA ASN A 308 33.34 3.80 -35.15
C ASN A 308 34.81 4.06 -34.80
N LEU A 309 35.57 2.99 -34.55
CA LEU A 309 36.99 3.04 -34.18
C LEU A 309 37.87 3.55 -35.32
N HIS A 310 37.55 3.23 -36.58
CA HIS A 310 38.25 3.78 -37.74
C HIS A 310 38.20 5.30 -37.73
N GLU A 311 37.00 5.87 -37.57
CA GLU A 311 36.80 7.32 -37.59
C GLU A 311 37.48 7.99 -36.37
N LEU A 312 37.40 7.35 -35.21
CA LEU A 312 38.00 7.83 -33.98
C LEU A 312 39.52 7.99 -34.10
N ILE A 313 40.21 6.97 -34.61
CA ILE A 313 41.67 6.96 -34.75
C ILE A 313 42.10 7.87 -35.90
N SER A 314 41.33 7.92 -36.98
CA SER A 314 41.64 8.71 -38.17
C SER A 314 41.78 10.21 -37.90
N ARG A 315 41.08 10.74 -36.90
CA ARG A 315 41.11 12.17 -36.53
C ARG A 315 42.46 12.63 -35.99
N ASP A 316 43.23 11.74 -35.35
CA ASP A 316 44.49 12.08 -34.65
C ASP A 316 45.76 11.56 -35.35
N LEU A 317 45.63 10.91 -36.51
CA LEU A 317 46.73 10.27 -37.25
C LEU A 317 47.96 11.18 -37.45
N ARG A 318 47.73 12.44 -37.84
CA ARG A 318 48.79 13.38 -38.21
C ARG A 318 49.77 13.63 -37.06
N ASP A 319 49.25 13.81 -35.86
CA ASP A 319 50.07 14.14 -34.69
C ASP A 319 50.93 12.94 -34.28
N TRP A 320 50.39 11.72 -34.39
CA TRP A 320 51.12 10.49 -34.09
C TRP A 320 52.20 10.17 -35.13
N VAL A 321 51.91 10.37 -36.42
CA VAL A 321 52.90 10.18 -37.49
C VAL A 321 54.08 11.14 -37.32
N GLN A 322 53.84 12.42 -36.98
CA GLN A 322 54.93 13.36 -36.73
C GLN A 322 55.83 12.94 -35.55
N ARG A 323 55.24 12.44 -34.47
CA ARG A 323 56.00 11.91 -33.32
C ARG A 323 56.83 10.67 -33.66
N ALA A 324 56.29 9.76 -34.46
CA ALA A 324 56.98 8.54 -34.89
C ALA A 324 58.17 8.85 -35.82
N VAL A 325 57.98 9.75 -36.78
CA VAL A 325 59.06 10.22 -37.68
C VAL A 325 60.19 10.88 -36.89
N GLY A 326 59.87 11.68 -35.88
CA GLY A 326 60.86 12.29 -34.99
C GLY A 326 61.73 11.28 -34.23
N LYS A 327 61.27 10.03 -34.07
CA LYS A 327 62.01 8.92 -33.46
C LYS A 327 62.53 7.87 -34.45
N ASN A 328 62.36 8.09 -35.76
CA ASN A 328 62.67 7.11 -36.80
C ASN A 328 61.95 5.75 -36.59
N ILE A 329 60.67 5.81 -36.22
CA ILE A 329 59.80 4.64 -36.04
C ILE A 329 58.83 4.57 -37.23
N ASP A 330 58.68 3.38 -37.81
CA ASP A 330 57.69 3.11 -38.86
C ASP A 330 56.30 2.92 -38.23
N LEU A 331 55.38 3.86 -38.42
CA LEU A 331 54.03 3.83 -37.87
C LEU A 331 53.00 3.54 -38.97
N GLY A 332 52.51 2.30 -39.00
CA GLY A 332 51.50 1.82 -39.94
C GLY A 332 50.08 1.86 -39.38
N PHE A 333 49.09 2.03 -40.26
CA PHE A 333 47.67 2.00 -39.92
C PHE A 333 46.92 1.06 -40.89
N GLU A 334 46.27 0.04 -40.35
CA GLU A 334 45.38 -0.87 -41.08
C GLU A 334 43.99 -0.76 -40.44
N LEU A 335 43.24 0.26 -40.83
CA LEU A 335 41.98 0.63 -40.16
C LEU A 335 40.78 0.15 -40.98
N ASP A 336 40.13 -0.94 -40.55
CA ASP A 336 38.80 -1.33 -41.04
C ASP A 336 37.69 -0.78 -40.14
N ASP A 337 36.47 -0.67 -40.70
CA ASP A 337 35.28 -0.24 -39.95
C ASP A 337 34.97 -1.21 -38.80
N ALA A 338 35.01 -0.70 -37.57
CA ALA A 338 34.73 -1.46 -36.37
C ALA A 338 33.89 -0.61 -35.41
N TRP A 339 32.71 -1.10 -35.03
CA TRP A 339 31.75 -0.36 -34.21
C TRP A 339 31.73 -0.91 -32.80
N THR A 340 31.92 -0.05 -31.80
CA THR A 340 31.87 -0.42 -30.38
C THR A 340 30.95 0.52 -29.60
N LEU A 341 30.38 0.03 -28.49
CA LEU A 341 29.61 0.86 -27.58
C LEU A 341 30.54 1.47 -26.54
N GLY A 342 30.64 2.79 -26.48
CA GLY A 342 31.47 3.47 -25.50
C GLY A 342 31.34 4.99 -25.54
N GLU A 343 32.07 5.66 -24.66
CA GLU A 343 32.18 7.11 -24.70
C GLU A 343 33.33 7.51 -25.63
N PRO A 344 33.10 8.31 -26.70
CA PRO A 344 34.12 8.68 -27.68
C PRO A 344 35.37 9.29 -27.04
N LEU A 345 35.20 10.11 -25.99
CA LEU A 345 36.31 10.75 -25.30
C LEU A 345 37.20 9.72 -24.59
N LEU A 346 36.61 8.76 -23.86
CA LEU A 346 37.35 7.72 -23.14
C LEU A 346 38.04 6.75 -24.08
N LEU A 347 37.37 6.36 -25.18
CA LEU A 347 37.98 5.50 -26.21
C LEU A 347 39.16 6.21 -26.90
N ARG A 348 39.05 7.52 -27.16
CA ARG A 348 40.15 8.32 -27.72
C ARG A 348 41.34 8.36 -26.78
N GLU A 349 41.10 8.61 -25.49
CA GLU A 349 42.14 8.60 -24.46
C GLU A 349 42.79 7.22 -24.31
N LEU A 350 42.02 6.13 -24.41
CA LEU A 350 42.55 4.75 -24.41
C LEU A 350 43.51 4.54 -25.59
N VAL A 351 43.09 4.88 -26.80
CA VAL A 351 43.95 4.75 -27.99
C VAL A 351 45.20 5.62 -27.85
N ALA A 352 45.06 6.86 -27.39
CA ALA A 352 46.19 7.76 -27.17
C ALA A 352 47.20 7.17 -26.17
N ASN A 353 46.73 6.59 -25.07
CA ASN A 353 47.60 5.93 -24.08
C ASN A 353 48.32 4.70 -24.67
N LEU A 354 47.64 3.89 -25.49
CA LEU A 354 48.26 2.73 -26.14
C LEU A 354 49.33 3.15 -27.17
N LEU A 355 49.03 4.16 -27.98
CA LEU A 355 49.96 4.70 -28.97
C LEU A 355 51.16 5.38 -28.32
N ASP A 356 50.95 6.16 -27.26
CA ASP A 356 52.04 6.80 -26.53
C ASP A 356 52.97 5.75 -25.90
N ASN A 357 52.41 4.68 -25.32
CA ASN A 357 53.19 3.54 -24.83
C ASN A 357 53.98 2.86 -25.96
N ALA A 358 53.33 2.57 -27.10
CA ALA A 358 54.00 1.92 -28.23
C ALA A 358 55.19 2.74 -28.73
N LEU A 359 55.04 4.07 -28.88
CA LEU A 359 56.11 4.96 -29.32
C LEU A 359 57.16 5.26 -28.23
N ALA A 360 56.82 5.13 -26.95
CA ALA A 360 57.75 5.30 -25.84
C ALA A 360 58.73 4.12 -25.72
N TYR A 361 58.24 2.89 -25.89
CA TYR A 361 59.03 1.67 -25.66
C TYR A 361 59.64 1.06 -26.92
N THR A 362 59.24 1.50 -28.12
CA THR A 362 59.85 1.05 -29.38
C THR A 362 61.19 1.76 -29.63
N GLN A 363 62.23 0.98 -29.93
CA GLN A 363 63.56 1.51 -30.26
C GLN A 363 63.58 2.18 -31.64
N ALA A 364 64.52 3.09 -31.87
CA ALA A 364 64.69 3.74 -33.17
C ALA A 364 64.95 2.70 -34.28
N GLY A 365 64.24 2.82 -35.40
CA GLY A 365 64.23 1.84 -36.49
C GLY A 365 63.23 0.70 -36.33
N GLY A 366 62.46 0.67 -35.23
CA GLY A 366 61.36 -0.27 -35.03
C GLY A 366 60.08 0.11 -35.76
N SER A 367 59.07 -0.77 -35.72
CA SER A 367 57.75 -0.54 -36.32
C SER A 367 56.61 -0.72 -35.32
N VAL A 368 55.54 0.05 -35.50
CA VAL A 368 54.30 0.00 -34.74
C VAL A 368 53.14 0.01 -35.74
N THR A 369 52.18 -0.89 -35.60
CA THR A 369 50.99 -0.94 -36.48
C THR A 369 49.73 -0.88 -35.64
N VAL A 370 48.85 0.08 -35.96
CA VAL A 370 47.49 0.15 -35.39
C VAL A 370 46.53 -0.55 -36.33
N ARG A 371 45.75 -1.49 -35.80
CA ARG A 371 44.73 -2.21 -36.57
C ARG A 371 43.36 -2.02 -35.92
N THR A 372 42.33 -1.80 -36.73
CA THR A 372 40.93 -1.91 -36.30
C THR A 372 40.20 -2.87 -37.21
N GLY A 373 39.27 -3.66 -36.67
CA GLY A 373 38.45 -4.56 -37.46
C GLY A 373 37.48 -5.37 -36.61
N VAL A 374 36.87 -6.40 -37.21
CA VAL A 374 36.01 -7.34 -36.49
C VAL A 374 36.69 -8.70 -36.46
N ARG A 375 36.91 -9.25 -35.27
CA ARG A 375 37.51 -10.58 -35.08
C ARG A 375 36.61 -11.41 -34.17
N ASP A 376 36.24 -12.61 -34.63
CA ASP A 376 35.38 -13.55 -33.89
C ASP A 376 34.03 -12.95 -33.42
N GLY A 377 33.52 -11.96 -34.16
CA GLY A 377 32.26 -11.26 -33.86
C GLY A 377 32.39 -10.08 -32.88
N GLU A 378 33.60 -9.79 -32.41
CA GLU A 378 33.91 -8.63 -31.57
C GLU A 378 34.66 -7.56 -32.37
N SER A 379 34.39 -6.28 -32.09
CA SER A 379 35.13 -5.16 -32.65
C SER A 379 36.45 -5.00 -31.89
N VAL A 380 37.58 -5.00 -32.60
CA VAL A 380 38.94 -5.00 -32.03
C VAL A 380 39.78 -3.88 -32.62
#